data_AF-A0A4R2K6S9-F1
#
_entry.id   AF-A0A4R2K6S9-F1
#
_cell.length_a   1.000
_cell.length_b   1.000
_cell.length_c   1.000
_cell.angle_alpha   90.00
_cell.angle_beta   90.00
_cell.angle_gamma   90.00
#
_symmetry.space_group_name_H-M   'P 1'
#
loop_
_entity.id
_entity.type
_entity.pdbx_description
1 polymer ?
#
loop_
_entity_poly.entity_id
_entity_poly.type
_entity_poly.pdbx_seq_one_letter_code
_entity_poly.pdbx_strand_id
1 'polypeptide(L)'
;MATVNACSLLSTSEATSLGLPGAGYKMNAGAKSGCEWDGSSFIVIVGIFTTAGLADVKVNGGTVSDTQIGRYPAKQLKEVSGGCMYSLGVTDKSRVDIEVTAVSGGDPCPESLAVATVVEKKIS
;
A
#
# COMPACT_ATOMS: atom_id res chain seq x y z
N MET A 1 10.48 18.00 -5.94
CA MET A 1 10.12 16.65 -5.46
C MET A 1 10.02 15.77 -6.69
N ALA A 2 10.88 14.76 -6.80
CA ALA A 2 10.77 13.79 -7.89
C ALA A 2 9.35 13.20 -7.85
N THR A 3 8.66 13.19 -8.99
CA THR A 3 7.37 12.54 -9.18
C THR A 3 7.55 11.04 -8.94
N VAL A 4 7.42 10.61 -7.68
CA VAL A 4 7.44 9.20 -7.34
C VAL A 4 6.23 8.56 -8.02
N ASN A 5 6.50 7.66 -8.95
CA ASN A 5 5.49 6.92 -9.69
C ASN A 5 5.19 5.65 -8.88
N ALA A 6 3.94 5.47 -8.46
CA ALA A 6 3.53 4.32 -7.67
C ALA A 6 3.89 2.98 -8.33
N CYS A 7 3.78 2.87 -9.66
CA CYS A 7 4.13 1.64 -10.37
C CYS A 7 5.63 1.34 -10.41
N SER A 8 6.48 2.30 -10.04
CA SER A 8 7.92 2.08 -9.90
C SER A 8 8.33 1.61 -8.50
N LEU A 9 7.39 1.57 -7.54
CA LEU A 9 7.66 1.13 -6.17
C LEU A 9 7.80 -0.39 -6.05
N LEU A 10 7.27 -1.15 -7.01
CA LEU A 10 7.56 -2.57 -7.15
C LEU A 10 8.14 -2.78 -8.55
N SER A 11 9.39 -3.25 -8.62
CA SER A 11 9.92 -3.76 -9.89
C SER A 11 9.17 -5.02 -10.32
N THR A 12 9.22 -5.36 -11.61
CA THR A 12 8.60 -6.59 -12.13
C THR A 12 9.02 -7.82 -11.35
N SER A 13 10.32 -7.95 -11.02
CA SER A 13 10.84 -9.08 -10.24
C SER A 13 10.34 -9.10 -8.80
N GLU A 14 10.22 -7.95 -8.15
CA GLU A 14 9.69 -7.86 -6.77
C GLU A 14 8.21 -8.23 -6.77
N ALA A 15 7.42 -7.69 -7.70
CA ALA A 15 6.03 -8.03 -7.86
C ALA A 15 5.84 -9.54 -8.11
N THR A 16 6.59 -10.14 -9.03
CA THR A 16 6.55 -11.59 -9.26
C THR A 16 6.94 -12.40 -8.03
N SER A 17 7.97 -11.98 -7.29
CA SER A 17 8.37 -12.66 -6.04
C SER A 17 7.32 -12.58 -4.94
N LEU A 18 6.47 -11.55 -4.97
CA LEU A 18 5.34 -11.38 -4.09
C LEU A 18 4.10 -12.17 -4.55
N GLY A 19 4.10 -12.75 -5.75
CA GLY A 19 2.94 -13.49 -6.31
C GLY A 19 2.05 -12.67 -7.26
N LEU A 20 2.50 -11.49 -7.69
CA LEU A 20 1.79 -10.60 -8.61
C LEU A 20 2.20 -10.86 -10.08
N PRO A 21 1.38 -10.44 -11.07
CA PRO A 21 1.64 -10.70 -12.50
C PRO A 21 2.83 -9.94 -13.11
N GLY A 22 3.59 -9.18 -12.30
CA GLY A 22 4.74 -8.40 -12.75
C GLY A 22 4.48 -6.90 -12.73
N ALA A 23 4.45 -6.25 -13.89
CA ALA A 23 4.22 -4.81 -13.97
C ALA A 23 2.77 -4.46 -13.60
N GLY A 24 2.61 -3.49 -12.70
CA GLY A 24 1.31 -2.95 -12.34
C GLY A 24 0.84 -1.93 -13.36
N TYR A 25 -0.45 -1.61 -13.33
CA TYR A 25 -1.03 -0.57 -14.18
C TYR A 25 -1.38 0.67 -13.37
N LYS A 26 -1.26 1.82 -14.03
CA LYS A 26 -1.56 3.11 -13.39
C LYS A 26 -3.03 3.20 -13.09
N MET A 27 -3.35 3.69 -11.90
CA MET A 27 -4.71 4.04 -11.52
C MET A 27 -4.72 5.32 -10.67
N ASN A 28 -5.87 5.96 -10.57
CA ASN A 28 -6.06 7.18 -9.79
C ASN A 28 -7.21 6.99 -8.79
N ALA A 29 -6.91 6.42 -7.63
CA ALA A 29 -7.85 6.29 -6.50
C ALA A 29 -7.78 7.50 -5.54
N GLY A 30 -7.80 8.73 -6.07
CA GLY A 30 -7.65 9.96 -5.27
C GLY A 30 -6.22 10.24 -4.77
N ALA A 31 -5.27 9.35 -5.05
CA ALA A 31 -3.84 9.57 -4.84
C ALA A 31 -3.22 10.49 -5.92
N LYS A 32 -2.07 11.10 -5.63
CA LYS A 32 -1.29 11.84 -6.63
C LYS A 32 -0.71 10.91 -7.69
N SER A 33 -0.39 9.68 -7.30
CA SER A 33 -0.02 8.57 -8.18
C SER A 33 -0.55 7.28 -7.55
N GLY A 34 -1.25 6.46 -8.32
CA GLY A 34 -1.67 5.12 -7.90
C GLY A 34 -1.18 4.04 -8.86
N CYS A 35 -1.01 2.83 -8.35
CA CYS A 35 -0.74 1.65 -9.14
C CYS A 35 -1.46 0.44 -8.56
N GLU A 36 -1.93 -0.43 -9.43
CA GLU A 36 -2.63 -1.65 -9.06
C GLU A 36 -1.99 -2.87 -9.74
N TRP A 37 -2.00 -3.99 -9.01
CA TRP A 37 -1.57 -5.29 -9.48
C TRP A 37 -2.64 -6.32 -9.17
N ASP A 38 -3.20 -6.92 -10.23
CA ASP A 38 -4.22 -7.97 -10.11
C ASP A 38 -3.57 -9.34 -10.03
N GLY A 39 -3.25 -9.78 -8.81
CA GLY A 39 -2.83 -11.15 -8.55
C GLY A 39 -4.01 -12.12 -8.56
N SER A 40 -3.73 -13.40 -8.81
CA SER A 40 -4.76 -14.45 -8.79
C SER A 40 -5.29 -14.74 -7.37
N SER A 41 -4.49 -14.44 -6.34
CA SER A 41 -4.83 -14.70 -4.93
C SER A 41 -5.19 -13.43 -4.16
N PHE A 42 -4.62 -12.29 -4.55
CA PHE A 42 -4.85 -11.00 -3.93
C PHE A 42 -4.60 -9.88 -4.94
N ILE A 43 -5.30 -8.76 -4.74
CA ILE A 43 -5.12 -7.51 -5.48
C ILE A 43 -4.30 -6.58 -4.59
N VAL A 44 -3.34 -5.86 -5.17
CA VAL A 44 -2.51 -4.88 -4.45
C VAL A 44 -2.70 -3.51 -5.08
N ILE A 45 -3.01 -2.51 -4.26
CA ILE A 45 -3.09 -1.11 -4.66
C ILE A 45 -2.07 -0.32 -3.85
N VAL A 46 -1.24 0.47 -4.53
CA VAL A 46 -0.31 1.41 -3.90
C VAL A 46 -0.66 2.83 -4.32
N GLY A 47 -0.97 3.68 -3.35
CA GLY A 47 -1.32 5.09 -3.54
C GLY A 47 -0.32 6.03 -2.87
N ILE A 48 0.19 7.02 -3.61
CA ILE A 48 1.08 8.05 -3.08
C ILE A 48 0.30 9.35 -2.87
N PHE A 49 0.27 9.83 -1.64
CA PHE A 49 -0.38 11.07 -1.24
C PHE A 49 0.66 12.11 -0.86
N THR A 50 0.70 13.23 -1.58
CA THR A 50 1.69 14.30 -1.35
C THR A 50 1.14 15.47 -0.53
N THR A 51 -0.14 15.44 -0.19
CA THR A 51 -0.85 16.52 0.53
C THR A 51 -1.76 15.99 1.64
N ALA A 52 -1.58 14.73 2.04
CA ALA A 52 -2.32 14.08 3.12
C ALA A 52 -1.38 13.16 3.88
N GLY A 53 -1.29 13.33 5.20
CA GLY A 53 -0.46 12.52 6.10
C GLY A 53 -1.26 11.40 6.77
N LEU A 54 -0.69 10.78 7.80
CA LEU A 54 -1.36 9.71 8.56
C LEU A 54 -2.60 10.19 9.33
N ALA A 55 -2.66 11.47 9.70
CA ALA A 55 -3.83 12.07 10.35
C ALA A 55 -5.05 12.13 9.41
N ASP A 56 -4.83 12.07 8.10
CA ASP A 56 -5.86 12.13 7.06
C ASP A 56 -6.31 10.75 6.58
N VAL A 57 -5.84 9.66 7.21
CA VAL A 57 -6.28 8.30 6.88
C VAL A 57 -7.74 8.14 7.29
N LYS A 58 -8.59 7.81 6.31
CA LYS A 58 -10.02 7.61 6.53
C LYS A 58 -10.28 6.15 6.89
N VAL A 59 -10.91 5.94 8.04
CA VAL A 59 -11.31 4.62 8.52
C VAL A 59 -12.80 4.46 8.27
N ASN A 60 -13.16 3.73 7.21
CA ASN A 60 -14.56 3.46 6.85
C ASN A 60 -15.03 2.13 7.50
N GLY A 61 -14.89 2.04 8.81
CA GLY A 61 -15.06 0.81 9.58
C GLY A 61 -13.78 -0.03 9.69
N GLY A 62 -13.89 -1.20 10.32
CA GLY A 62 -12.74 -2.08 10.56
C GLY A 62 -11.98 -1.75 11.84
N THR A 63 -10.74 -2.23 11.94
CA THR A 63 -9.86 -1.97 13.09
C THR A 63 -8.60 -1.27 12.62
N VAL A 64 -8.25 -0.16 13.28
CA VAL A 64 -7.00 0.58 13.05
C VAL A 64 -6.06 0.39 14.23
N SER A 65 -4.78 0.18 13.93
CA SER A 65 -3.71 0.15 14.94
C SER A 65 -2.50 0.93 14.44
N ASP A 66 -1.89 1.71 15.33
CA ASP A 66 -0.61 2.35 15.05
C ASP A 66 0.52 1.31 15.10
N THR A 67 1.49 1.44 14.19
CA THR A 67 2.62 0.53 14.04
C THR A 67 3.81 1.27 13.41
N GLN A 68 4.85 0.54 13.03
CA GLN A 68 6.03 1.07 12.37
C GLN A 68 6.51 0.10 11.29
N ILE A 69 6.75 0.60 10.07
CA ILE A 69 7.38 -0.16 8.99
C ILE A 69 8.74 0.47 8.73
N GLY A 70 9.81 -0.28 9.03
CA GLY A 70 11.17 0.24 8.94
C GLY A 70 11.33 1.50 9.78
N ARG A 71 11.66 2.62 9.13
CA ARG A 71 11.81 3.93 9.78
C ARG A 71 10.54 4.80 9.79
N TYR A 72 9.47 4.38 9.13
CA TYR A 72 8.28 5.21 8.99
C TYR A 72 7.22 4.82 10.03
N PRO A 73 6.62 5.81 10.74
CA PRO A 73 5.39 5.55 11.47
C PRO A 73 4.33 5.07 10.48
N ALA A 74 3.49 4.14 10.90
CA ALA A 74 2.46 3.59 10.04
C ALA A 74 1.16 3.32 10.77
N LYS A 75 0.06 3.23 10.01
CA LYS A 75 -1.22 2.71 10.47
C LYS A 75 -1.50 1.40 9.74
N GLN A 76 -1.86 0.36 10.48
CA GLN A 76 -2.44 -0.85 9.93
C GLN A 76 -3.96 -0.75 10.03
N LEU A 77 -4.65 -1.00 8.93
CA LEU A 77 -6.10 -1.02 8.85
C LEU A 77 -6.56 -2.40 8.38
N LYS A 78 -7.31 -3.10 9.23
CA LYS A 78 -8.05 -4.31 8.85
C LYS A 78 -9.45 -3.91 8.46
N GLU A 79 -9.76 -3.99 7.17
CA GLU A 79 -11.03 -3.52 6.63
C GLU A 79 -12.13 -4.57 6.78
N VAL A 80 -13.38 -4.09 6.93
CA VAL A 80 -14.57 -4.96 6.94
C VAL A 80 -14.82 -5.62 5.60
N SER A 81 -14.29 -5.05 4.52
CA SER A 81 -14.35 -5.53 3.13
C SER A 81 -13.51 -6.80 2.90
N GLY A 82 -12.68 -7.19 3.88
CA GLY A 82 -11.71 -8.28 3.72
C GLY A 82 -10.37 -7.82 3.15
N GLY A 83 -10.10 -6.51 3.14
CA GLY A 83 -8.81 -5.92 2.81
C GLY A 83 -7.93 -5.63 4.04
N CYS A 84 -6.64 -5.43 3.81
CA CYS A 84 -5.70 -4.91 4.79
C CYS A 84 -4.81 -3.84 4.18
N MET A 85 -4.81 -2.66 4.81
CA MET A 85 -4.04 -1.51 4.36
C MET A 85 -2.95 -1.15 5.37
N TYR A 86 -1.74 -0.86 4.88
CA TYR A 86 -0.72 -0.14 5.61
C TYR A 86 -0.53 1.25 5.02
N SER A 87 -0.71 2.28 5.85
CA SER A 87 -0.40 3.67 5.52
C SER A 87 0.93 4.05 6.16
N LEU A 88 1.95 4.39 5.36
CA LEU A 88 3.29 4.81 5.82
C LEU A 88 3.40 6.33 5.79
N GLY A 89 3.65 6.95 6.94
CA GLY A 89 3.80 8.39 7.07
C GLY A 89 5.21 8.84 6.67
N VAL A 90 5.35 9.42 5.48
CA VAL A 90 6.63 9.93 4.96
C VAL A 90 6.96 11.30 5.56
N THR A 91 5.95 12.16 5.69
CA THR A 91 5.98 13.43 6.43
C THR A 91 4.62 13.64 7.09
N ASP A 92 4.46 14.69 7.87
CA ASP A 92 3.17 15.08 8.46
C ASP A 92 2.07 15.33 7.41
N LYS A 93 2.45 15.59 6.14
CA LYS A 93 1.53 15.91 5.04
C LYS A 93 1.64 14.96 3.85
N SER A 94 2.37 13.85 3.98
CA SER A 94 2.50 12.89 2.90
C SER A 94 2.58 11.47 3.42
N ARG A 95 1.90 10.56 2.73
CA ARG A 95 1.92 9.13 3.05
C ARG A 95 1.89 8.26 1.79
N VAL A 96 2.20 7.00 1.98
CA VAL A 96 1.98 5.95 0.97
C VAL A 96 1.02 4.94 1.56
N ASP A 97 -0.09 4.70 0.88
CA ASP A 97 -1.08 3.68 1.25
C ASP A 97 -0.79 2.42 0.42
N ILE A 98 -0.72 1.27 1.09
CA ILE A 98 -0.55 -0.05 0.50
C ILE A 98 -1.76 -0.87 0.94
N GLU A 99 -2.69 -1.13 0.04
CA GLU A 99 -3.89 -1.90 0.29
C GLU A 99 -3.77 -3.26 -0.40
N VAL A 100 -4.10 -4.33 0.32
CA VAL A 100 -4.17 -5.68 -0.23
C VAL A 100 -5.51 -6.29 0.09
N THR A 101 -6.17 -6.81 -0.95
CA THR A 101 -7.48 -7.45 -0.84
C THR A 101 -7.38 -8.88 -1.32
N ALA A 102 -7.80 -9.84 -0.49
CA ALA A 102 -7.80 -11.26 -0.85
C ALA A 102 -8.92 -11.56 -1.87
N VAL A 103 -8.62 -12.31 -2.93
CA VAL A 103 -9.59 -12.66 -3.97
C VAL A 103 -10.55 -13.76 -3.53
N SER A 104 -10.08 -14.74 -2.74
CA SER A 104 -10.87 -15.91 -2.32
C SER A 104 -11.05 -16.03 -0.79
N GLY A 105 -10.92 -14.92 -0.08
CA GLY A 105 -10.92 -14.87 1.39
C GLY A 105 -9.56 -15.23 2.00
N GLY A 106 -9.41 -15.00 3.31
CA GLY A 106 -8.13 -15.10 4.03
C GLY A 106 -7.78 -13.80 4.73
N ASP A 107 -6.68 -13.80 5.50
CA ASP A 107 -6.12 -12.57 6.09
C ASP A 107 -5.08 -12.00 5.12
N PRO A 108 -5.32 -10.85 4.45
CA PRO A 108 -4.36 -10.26 3.53
C PRO A 108 -3.29 -9.41 4.21
N CYS A 109 -3.31 -9.28 5.54
CA CYS A 109 -2.34 -8.46 6.26
C CYS A 109 -0.88 -8.93 6.17
N PRO A 110 -0.55 -10.24 6.15
CA PRO A 110 0.81 -10.70 5.93
C PRO A 110 1.35 -10.25 4.56
N GLU A 111 0.55 -10.37 3.50
CA GLU A 111 0.91 -9.95 2.14
C GLU A 111 1.04 -8.42 2.08
N SER A 112 0.09 -7.70 2.69
CA SER A 112 0.15 -6.23 2.80
C SER A 112 1.41 -5.75 3.51
N LEU A 113 1.82 -6.42 4.59
CA LEU A 113 3.06 -6.12 5.29
C LEU A 113 4.30 -6.41 4.44
N ALA A 114 4.30 -7.50 3.68
CA ALA A 114 5.40 -7.86 2.78
C ALA A 114 5.58 -6.80 1.69
N VAL A 115 4.49 -6.36 1.06
CA VAL A 115 4.50 -5.27 0.06
C VAL A 115 4.97 -3.96 0.71
N ALA A 116 4.42 -3.58 1.86
CA ALA A 116 4.80 -2.37 2.57
C ALA A 116 6.31 -2.33 2.91
N THR A 117 6.90 -3.48 3.26
CA THR A 117 8.33 -3.61 3.53
C THR A 117 9.21 -3.41 2.29
N VAL A 118 8.74 -3.80 1.10
CA VAL A 118 9.43 -3.51 -0.16
C VAL A 118 9.32 -2.03 -0.50
N VAL A 119 8.10 -1.48 -0.41
CA VAL A 119 7.82 -0.06 -0.69
C VAL A 119 8.65 0.86 0.21
N GLU A 120 8.74 0.55 1.50
CA GLU A 120 9.53 1.31 2.49
C GLU A 120 10.98 1.54 2.02
N LYS A 121 11.62 0.51 1.48
CA LYS A 121 12.99 0.58 0.98
C LYS A 121 13.16 1.45 -0.27
N LYS A 122 12.08 1.69 -1.02
CA LYS A 122 12.10 2.50 -2.26
C LYS A 122 11.83 3.97 -2.02
N ILE A 123 11.06 4.28 -0.98
CA ILE A 123 10.77 5.66 -0.57
C ILE A 123 11.77 6.19 0.46
N SER A 124 12.74 5.34 0.84
CA SER A 124 13.84 5.66 1.74
C SER A 124 14.89 6.59 1.12
#